data_AF-V6IBE4-F1
#
_entry.id   AF-V6IBE4-F1
#
_cell.length_a   1.000
_cell.length_b   1.000
_cell.length_c   1.000
_cell.angle_alpha   90.00
_cell.angle_beta   90.00
_cell.angle_gamma   90.00
#
_symmetry.space_group_name_H-M   'P 1'
#
loop_
_entity.id
_entity.type
_entity.pdbx_description
1 polymer ?
#
loop_
_entity_poly.entity_id
_entity_poly.type
_entity_poly.pdbx_seq_one_letter_code
_entity_poly.pdbx_strand_id
1 'polypeptide(L)'
;MSWKKLSVIGAISKKDFHFQIITGSVKSQDLIYFLNILLKENRKKILIVWDNLSAHKSKAMNEFLKANEKRLRVEFLPPYAPELNPQEYIWCRWKKNYMANF
;
A
#
# COMPACT_ATOMS: atom_id res chain seq x y z
N MET A 1 18.09 12.95 -20.78
CA MET A 1 18.01 12.20 -19.51
C MET A 1 16.55 11.86 -19.24
N SER A 2 16.17 10.58 -19.23
CA SER A 2 14.84 10.20 -18.71
C SER A 2 14.95 10.06 -17.19
N TRP A 3 14.11 10.77 -16.46
CA TRP A 3 14.04 10.64 -15.01
C TRP A 3 13.58 9.22 -14.67
N LYS A 4 14.40 8.46 -13.94
CA LYS A 4 14.00 7.13 -13.46
C LYS A 4 12.97 7.33 -12.36
N LYS A 5 11.69 7.07 -12.67
CA LYS A 5 10.61 7.09 -11.68
C LYS A 5 10.77 5.92 -10.72
N LEU A 6 10.80 6.20 -9.43
CA LEU A 6 10.65 5.22 -8.35
C LEU A 6 9.30 5.42 -7.67
N SER A 7 8.69 4.33 -7.26
CA SER A 7 7.46 4.31 -6.49
C SER A 7 7.64 3.43 -5.26
N VAL A 8 6.86 3.69 -4.21
CA VAL A 8 6.89 2.92 -2.97
C VAL A 8 5.47 2.50 -2.61
N ILE A 9 5.29 1.23 -2.27
CA ILE A 9 4.12 0.73 -1.55
C ILE A 9 4.48 0.62 -0.08
N GLY A 10 3.58 1.04 0.81
CA GLY A 10 3.77 0.93 2.25
C GLY A 10 2.56 0.27 2.92
N ALA A 11 2.81 -0.28 4.10
CA ALA A 11 1.79 -0.60 5.10
C ALA A 11 2.39 -0.38 6.49
N ILE A 12 1.66 0.34 7.34
CA ILE A 12 2.06 0.58 8.74
C ILE A 12 1.08 -0.08 9.70
N SER A 13 1.61 -0.66 10.76
CA SER A 13 0.88 -1.13 11.93
C SER A 13 1.41 -0.45 13.19
N LYS A 14 0.86 -0.79 14.35
CA LYS A 14 1.37 -0.28 15.64
C LYS A 14 2.81 -0.75 15.97
N LYS A 15 3.29 -1.80 15.30
CA LYS A 15 4.57 -2.45 15.62
C LYS A 15 5.58 -2.30 14.49
N ASP A 16 5.10 -2.52 13.27
CA ASP A 16 5.95 -2.72 12.10
C ASP A 16 5.53 -1.81 10.95
N PHE A 17 6.53 -1.41 10.15
CA PHE A 17 6.36 -0.73 8.88
C PHE A 17 6.95 -1.61 7.77
N HIS A 18 6.09 -2.03 6.84
CA HIS A 18 6.48 -2.84 5.68
C HIS A 18 6.43 -1.95 4.44
N PHE A 19 7.42 -2.06 3.56
CA PHE A 19 7.43 -1.30 2.32
C PHE A 19 8.10 -2.07 1.19
N GLN A 20 7.75 -1.73 -0.04
CA GLN A 20 8.34 -2.25 -1.26
C GLN A 20 8.66 -1.11 -2.21
N ILE A 21 9.89 -1.09 -2.73
CA ILE A 21 10.34 -0.14 -3.74
C ILE A 21 10.13 -0.74 -5.13
N ILE A 22 9.54 0.03 -6.03
CA ILE A 22 9.19 -0.37 -7.38
C ILE A 22 9.78 0.62 -8.36
N THR A 23 10.41 0.11 -9.42
CA THR A 23 10.86 0.93 -10.54
C THR A 23 9.70 1.18 -11.49
N GLY A 24 9.39 2.44 -11.78
CA GLY A 24 8.28 2.85 -12.64
C GLY A 24 6.99 3.14 -11.87
N SER A 25 5.85 2.97 -12.54
CA SER A 25 4.52 3.16 -11.94
C SER A 25 4.01 1.85 -11.32
N VAL A 26 3.41 1.97 -10.14
CA VAL A 26 2.77 0.84 -9.44
C VAL A 26 1.59 0.28 -10.24
N LYS A 27 1.56 -1.04 -10.40
CA LYS A 27 0.43 -1.79 -10.98
C LYS A 27 -0.31 -2.58 -9.90
N SER A 28 -1.53 -3.02 -10.18
CA SER A 28 -2.28 -3.87 -9.24
C SER A 28 -1.54 -5.15 -8.88
N GLN A 29 -0.77 -5.73 -9.80
CA GLN A 29 0.04 -6.92 -9.55
C GLN A 29 1.13 -6.69 -8.50
N ASP A 30 1.75 -5.51 -8.49
CA ASP A 30 2.78 -5.18 -7.49
C ASP A 30 2.17 -5.10 -6.09
N LEU A 31 0.97 -4.51 -5.99
CA LEU A 31 0.22 -4.44 -4.74
C LEU A 31 -0.26 -5.83 -4.27
N ILE A 32 -0.75 -6.68 -5.18
CA ILE A 32 -1.11 -8.07 -4.87
C ILE A 32 0.11 -8.85 -4.38
N TYR A 33 1.27 -8.67 -5.02
CA TYR A 33 2.52 -9.29 -4.57
C TYR A 33 2.88 -8.85 -3.15
N PHE A 34 2.84 -7.55 -2.88
CA PHE A 34 3.08 -7.00 -1.55
C PHE A 34 2.16 -7.61 -0.48
N LEU A 35 0.86 -7.77 -0.79
CA LEU A 35 -0.11 -8.37 0.12
C LEU A 35 0.12 -9.86 0.36
N ASN A 36 0.57 -10.60 -0.65
CA ASN A 36 0.95 -12.00 -0.48
C ASN A 36 2.12 -12.14 0.50
N ILE A 37 3.12 -11.25 0.44
CA ILE A 37 4.22 -11.23 1.40
C ILE A 37 3.68 -10.96 2.81
N LEU A 38 2.84 -9.93 2.99
CA LEU A 38 2.23 -9.64 4.29
C LEU A 38 1.45 -10.82 4.86
N LEU A 39 0.65 -11.51 4.04
CA LEU A 39 -0.10 -12.70 4.45
C LEU A 39 0.79 -13.90 4.78
N LYS A 40 1.94 -14.02 4.12
CA LYS A 40 2.92 -15.07 4.41
C LYS A 40 3.64 -14.83 5.73
N GLU A 41 4.01 -13.58 6.01
CA GLU A 41 4.73 -13.18 7.23
C GLU A 41 3.81 -13.17 8.46
N ASN A 42 2.52 -12.90 8.27
CA ASN A 42 1.55 -12.78 9.37
C ASN A 42 0.57 -13.96 9.39
N ARG A 43 0.73 -14.89 10.34
CA ARG A 43 -0.16 -16.06 10.48
C ARG A 43 -1.60 -15.72 10.91
N LYS A 44 -1.81 -14.56 11.53
CA LYS A 44 -3.14 -14.11 12.02
C LYS A 44 -3.96 -13.51 10.88
N LYS A 45 -5.25 -13.24 11.16
CA LYS A 45 -6.09 -12.42 10.27
C LYS A 45 -5.54 -11.01 10.21
N ILE A 46 -5.53 -10.43 9.02
CA ILE A 46 -5.09 -9.07 8.77
C ILE A 46 -6.32 -8.24 8.40
N LEU A 47 -6.53 -7.15 9.12
CA LEU A 47 -7.38 -6.05 8.69
C LEU A 47 -6.49 -5.00 8.06
N ILE A 48 -6.81 -4.63 6.84
CA ILE A 48 -6.15 -3.55 6.15
C ILE A 48 -7.12 -2.39 5.98
N VAL A 49 -6.65 -1.18 6.28
CA VAL A 49 -7.39 0.07 6.09
C VAL A 49 -6.68 0.87 5.02
N TRP A 50 -7.36 1.14 3.90
CA TRP A 50 -6.77 1.83 2.74
C TRP A 50 -7.56 3.06 2.32
N ASP A 51 -6.86 3.94 1.59
CA ASP A 51 -7.48 5.04 0.86
C ASP A 51 -8.24 4.54 -0.38
N ASN A 52 -8.83 5.49 -1.12
CA ASN A 52 -9.70 5.21 -2.25
C ASN A 52 -8.97 5.10 -3.60
N LEU A 53 -7.66 4.80 -3.61
CA LEU A 53 -6.88 4.67 -4.85
C LEU A 53 -7.52 3.66 -5.82
N SER A 54 -7.57 4.00 -7.12
CA SER A 54 -8.20 3.16 -8.15
C SER A 54 -7.57 1.77 -8.27
N ALA A 55 -6.25 1.65 -8.00
CA ALA A 55 -5.54 0.38 -8.00
C ALA A 55 -6.09 -0.62 -6.96
N HIS A 56 -6.70 -0.14 -5.88
CA HIS A 56 -7.35 -0.96 -4.84
C HIS A 56 -8.67 -1.58 -5.31
N LYS A 57 -9.24 -1.04 -6.39
CA LYS A 57 -10.58 -1.39 -6.89
C LYS A 57 -10.54 -2.14 -8.23
N SER A 58 -9.36 -2.54 -8.69
CA SER A 58 -9.22 -3.26 -9.96
C SER A 58 -9.85 -4.66 -9.87
N LYS A 59 -10.27 -5.21 -11.01
CA LYS A 59 -10.86 -6.57 -11.08
C LYS A 59 -9.93 -7.62 -10.44
N ALA A 60 -8.64 -7.58 -10.79
CA ALA A 60 -7.65 -8.50 -10.25
C ALA A 60 -7.48 -8.36 -8.73
N MET A 61 -7.56 -7.13 -8.19
CA MET A 61 -7.52 -6.92 -6.74
C MET A 61 -8.76 -7.50 -6.06
N ASN A 62 -9.95 -7.25 -6.59
CA ASN A 62 -11.19 -7.79 -6.01
C ASN A 62 -11.22 -9.32 -6.02
N GLU A 63 -10.75 -9.96 -7.10
CA GLU A 63 -10.59 -11.42 -7.18
C GLU A 63 -9.60 -11.94 -6.12
N PHE A 64 -8.47 -11.27 -5.96
CA PHE A 64 -7.48 -11.59 -4.93
C PHE A 64 -8.04 -11.47 -3.51
N LEU A 65 -8.75 -10.38 -3.20
CA LEU A 65 -9.36 -10.15 -1.89
C LEU A 65 -10.40 -11.23 -1.58
N LYS A 66 -11.26 -11.57 -2.55
CA LYS A 66 -12.25 -12.65 -2.40
C LYS A 66 -11.59 -14.00 -2.13
N ALA A 67 -10.53 -14.33 -2.85
CA ALA A 67 -9.78 -15.58 -2.63
C ALA A 67 -9.15 -15.67 -1.23
N ASN A 68 -8.89 -14.53 -0.59
CA ASN A 68 -8.21 -14.43 0.71
C ASN A 68 -9.12 -13.97 1.86
N GLU A 69 -10.43 -13.87 1.67
CA GLU A 69 -11.39 -13.26 2.62
C GLU A 69 -11.35 -13.86 4.04
N LYS A 70 -10.96 -15.13 4.16
CA LYS A 70 -10.82 -15.81 5.47
C LYS A 70 -9.70 -15.24 6.33
N ARG A 71 -8.66 -14.68 5.70
CA ARG A 71 -7.44 -14.17 6.36
C ARG A 71 -7.22 -12.68 6.14
N LEU A 72 -7.81 -12.09 5.10
CA LEU A 72 -7.63 -10.69 4.71
C LEU A 72 -8.98 -10.00 4.65
N ARG A 73 -9.17 -8.97 5.47
CA ARG A 73 -10.30 -8.03 5.40
C ARG A 73 -9.76 -6.67 5.00
N VAL A 74 -10.50 -5.96 4.15
CA VAL A 74 -10.18 -4.60 3.73
C VAL A 74 -11.32 -3.68 4.11
N GLU A 75 -10.98 -2.52 4.67
CA GLU A 75 -11.89 -1.41 4.92
C GLU A 75 -11.36 -0.15 4.26
N PHE A 76 -12.26 0.67 3.71
CA PHE A 76 -11.88 1.92 3.06
C PHE A 76 -12.07 3.10 4.01
N LEU A 77 -11.11 4.02 3.99
CA LEU A 77 -11.28 5.34 4.60
C LEU A 77 -12.38 6.13 3.87
N PRO A 78 -13.02 7.10 4.54
CA PRO A 78 -13.85 8.08 3.86
C PRO A 78 -13.11 8.73 2.68
N PRO A 79 -13.79 8.97 1.54
CA PRO A 79 -13.20 9.70 0.44
C PRO A 79 -12.67 11.07 0.88
N TYR A 80 -11.54 11.50 0.30
CA TYR A 80 -10.93 12.81 0.55
C TYR A 80 -10.52 13.10 2.00
N ALA A 81 -10.25 12.07 2.81
CA ALA A 81 -9.75 12.20 4.19
C ALA A 81 -8.29 11.70 4.36
N PRO A 82 -7.29 12.31 3.68
CA PRO A 82 -5.90 11.88 3.77
C PRO A 82 -5.29 12.00 5.17
N GLU A 83 -5.80 12.91 6.01
CA GLU A 83 -5.37 13.12 7.39
C GLU A 83 -5.61 11.90 8.29
N LEU A 84 -6.53 11.02 7.90
CA LEU A 84 -6.82 9.75 8.58
C LEU A 84 -5.87 8.62 8.18
N ASN A 85 -5.09 8.79 7.11
CA ASN A 85 -4.13 7.81 6.66
C ASN A 85 -2.74 8.07 7.30
N PRO A 86 -2.30 7.26 8.27
CA PRO A 86 -0.99 7.46 8.94
C PRO A 86 0.19 7.43 7.96
N GLN A 87 0.02 6.76 6.82
CA GLN A 87 1.04 6.64 5.80
C GLN A 87 1.34 7.97 5.10
N GLU A 88 0.36 8.88 5.00
CA GLU A 88 0.56 10.20 4.41
C GLU A 88 1.58 11.03 5.21
N TYR A 89 1.60 10.89 6.55
CA TYR A 89 2.61 11.55 7.38
C TYR A 89 4.03 11.05 7.07
N ILE A 90 4.20 9.74 6.86
CA ILE A 90 5.49 9.15 6.47
C ILE A 90 5.93 9.70 5.11
N TRP A 91 5.02 9.70 4.13
CA TRP A 91 5.28 10.22 2.80
C TRP A 91 5.62 11.70 2.80
N CYS A 92 4.89 12.52 3.54
CA CYS A 92 5.20 13.94 3.70
C CYS A 92 6.59 14.14 4.30
N ARG A 93 6.97 13.36 5.32
CA ARG A 93 8.30 13.44 5.94
C ARG A 93 9.40 13.00 4.98
N TRP A 94 9.18 11.94 4.20
CA TRP A 94 10.15 11.41 3.25
C TRP A 94 10.40 12.36 2.09
N LYS A 95 9.33 12.87 1.48
CA LYS A 95 9.43 13.85 0.39
C LYS A 95 10.13 15.14 0.84
N LYS A 96 9.80 15.65 2.03
CA LYS A 96 10.40 16.89 2.55
C LYS A 96 11.88 16.79 2.90
N ASN A 97 12.33 15.65 3.44
CA ASN A 97 13.69 15.56 4.01
C ASN A 97 14.68 14.74 3.18
N TYR A 98 14.22 13.73 2.44
CA TYR A 98 15.10 12.72 1.83
C TYR A 98 14.99 12.65 0.30
N MET A 99 13.92 13.19 -0.28
CA MET A 99 13.72 13.25 -1.73
C MET A 99 13.56 14.68 -2.26
N ALA A 100 13.82 15.71 -1.45
CA ALA A 100 13.79 17.11 -1.92
C ALA A 100 14.95 17.45 -2.87
N ASN A 101 15.94 16.56 -3.01
CA ASN A 101 17.14 16.73 -3.83
C ASN A 101 17.29 15.67 -4.93
N PHE A 102 16.22 14.95 -5.28
CA PHE A 102 16.20 13.97 -6.38
C PHE A 102 15.06 14.24 -7.35
#